data_AF-A0A5A7NI24-F1
#
_entry.id   AF-A0A5A7NI24-F1
#
_cell.length_a   1.000
_cell.length_b   1.000
_cell.length_c   1.000
_cell.angle_alpha   90.00
_cell.angle_beta   90.00
_cell.angle_gamma   90.00
#
_symmetry.space_group_name_H-M   'P 1'
#
loop_
_entity.id
_entity.type
_entity.pdbx_description
1 polymer ?
#
loop_
_entity_poly.entity_id
_entity_poly.type
_entity_poly.pdbx_seq_one_letter_code
_entity_poly.pdbx_strand_id
1 'polypeptide(L)'
;MATADEIRLIRSQLGLFPDAETPVSLDEYQQFTTKTDKNKRPGVAGLGFVLLGLFGEVGSLLSELKKKQRDRDSYVAYRDAVIEEFGDVLWYFANAALRANLSLSAIAKLVPADLANWEYHGREGASTFVDLQTTKAEFSGPRSTMRVERRLLALAGKVGQLMENFSNKKFKLNRDALSANLVEIFRALIAAADDADVSLEEAACRNIAKASAAGP
;
A
#
# COMPACT_ATOMS: atom_id res chain seq x y z
N MET A 1 12.04 14.81 -7.75
CA MET A 1 10.85 13.99 -8.10
C MET A 1 10.80 13.85 -9.60
N ALA A 2 10.56 12.64 -10.10
CA ALA A 2 10.35 12.43 -11.53
C ALA A 2 9.08 13.17 -11.99
N THR A 3 9.15 13.85 -13.12
CA THR A 3 8.01 14.54 -13.75
C THR A 3 6.97 13.53 -14.23
N ALA A 4 5.72 13.98 -14.44
CA ALA A 4 4.67 13.12 -14.99
C ALA A 4 5.10 12.44 -16.30
N ASP A 5 5.91 13.13 -17.13
CA ASP A 5 6.45 12.59 -18.39
C ASP A 5 7.57 11.56 -18.19
N GLU A 6 8.40 11.69 -17.15
CA GLU A 6 9.40 10.68 -16.79
C GLU A 6 8.75 9.41 -16.23
N ILE A 7 7.68 9.55 -15.43
CA ILE A 7 6.88 8.41 -14.96
C ILE A 7 6.24 7.67 -16.14
N ARG A 8 5.77 8.39 -17.17
CA ARG A 8 5.20 7.83 -18.40
C ARG A 8 6.23 7.01 -19.19
N LEU A 9 7.43 7.56 -19.38
CA LEU A 9 8.50 6.91 -20.14
C LEU A 9 9.01 5.63 -19.44
N ILE A 10 9.12 5.67 -18.11
CA ILE A 10 9.51 4.50 -17.31
C ILE A 10 8.45 3.41 -17.38
N ARG A 11 7.16 3.76 -17.30
CA ARG A 11 6.03 2.81 -17.37
C ARG A 11 6.00 2.03 -18.70
N SER A 12 6.23 2.71 -19.82
CA SER A 12 6.25 2.06 -21.14
C SER A 12 7.49 1.17 -21.34
N GLN A 13 8.64 1.54 -20.77
CA GLN A 13 9.90 0.77 -20.88
C GLN A 13 9.88 -0.57 -20.12
N LEU A 14 9.05 -0.72 -19.08
CA LEU A 14 8.94 -1.97 -18.31
C LEU A 14 8.18 -3.08 -19.05
N GLY A 15 7.54 -2.80 -20.18
CA GLY A 15 6.79 -3.76 -21.00
C GLY A 15 5.61 -4.44 -20.30
N LEU A 16 5.25 -3.95 -19.11
CA LEU A 16 4.16 -4.47 -18.25
C LEU A 16 2.91 -3.58 -18.29
N PHE A 17 3.03 -2.32 -18.73
CA PHE A 17 1.95 -1.33 -18.70
C PHE A 17 1.81 -0.73 -20.12
N PRO A 18 0.89 -1.23 -20.95
CA PRO A 18 0.81 -0.88 -22.37
C PRO A 18 0.40 0.58 -22.62
N ASP A 19 -0.31 1.21 -21.66
CA ASP A 19 -0.76 2.61 -21.75
C ASP A 19 -0.51 3.35 -20.43
N ALA A 20 -0.04 4.60 -20.51
CA ALA A 20 0.18 5.43 -19.32
C ALA A 20 -1.10 6.13 -18.83
N GLU A 21 -2.17 6.09 -19.63
CA GLU A 21 -3.51 6.59 -19.27
C GLU A 21 -4.40 5.52 -18.65
N THR A 22 -4.00 4.24 -18.71
CA THR A 22 -4.75 3.16 -18.05
C THR A 22 -4.40 3.09 -16.56
N PRO A 23 -5.42 2.97 -15.69
CA PRO A 23 -5.22 2.73 -14.26
C PRO A 23 -4.33 1.51 -14.02
N VAL A 24 -3.46 1.59 -13.02
CA VAL A 24 -2.59 0.48 -12.67
C VAL A 24 -3.42 -0.70 -12.14
N SER A 25 -3.31 -1.85 -12.81
CA SER A 25 -3.90 -3.10 -12.32
C SER A 25 -3.21 -3.56 -11.04
N LEU A 26 -4.00 -4.08 -10.11
CA LEU A 26 -3.50 -4.59 -8.83
C LEU A 26 -2.51 -5.75 -9.04
N ASP A 27 -2.82 -6.67 -9.94
CA ASP A 27 -1.97 -7.85 -10.16
C ASP A 27 -0.75 -7.51 -11.02
N GLU A 28 -0.83 -6.53 -11.93
CA GLU A 28 0.34 -6.02 -12.68
C GLU A 28 1.32 -5.31 -11.74
N TYR A 29 0.82 -4.48 -10.83
CA TYR A 29 1.64 -3.86 -9.79
C TYR A 29 2.34 -4.92 -8.94
N GLN A 30 1.61 -5.95 -8.51
CA GLN A 30 2.18 -7.05 -7.74
C GLN A 30 3.27 -7.83 -8.53
N GLN A 31 3.08 -8.06 -9.84
CA GLN A 31 4.12 -8.64 -10.69
C GLN A 31 5.36 -7.74 -10.78
N PHE A 32 5.16 -6.43 -10.88
CA PHE A 32 6.26 -5.45 -10.86
C PHE A 32 7.06 -5.52 -9.55
N THR A 33 6.40 -5.62 -8.39
CA THR A 33 7.12 -5.68 -7.10
C THR A 33 8.01 -6.93 -7.01
N THR A 34 7.61 -8.04 -7.64
CA THR A 34 8.45 -9.25 -7.73
C THR A 34 9.77 -9.00 -8.45
N LYS A 35 9.77 -8.17 -9.50
CA LYS A 35 10.97 -7.87 -10.29
C LYS A 35 11.94 -6.97 -9.53
N THR A 36 11.43 -6.10 -8.66
CA THR A 36 12.22 -5.15 -7.87
C THR A 36 12.60 -5.69 -6.49
N ASP A 37 12.02 -6.82 -6.08
CA ASP A 37 12.34 -7.47 -4.82
C ASP A 37 13.72 -8.14 -4.83
N LYS A 38 14.66 -7.50 -4.14
CA LYS A 38 16.04 -7.99 -3.96
C LYS A 38 16.13 -9.05 -2.84
N ASN A 39 15.07 -9.31 -2.08
CA ASN A 39 15.07 -10.33 -1.03
C ASN A 39 15.05 -11.76 -1.60
N LYS A 40 16.20 -12.44 -1.57
CA LYS A 40 16.34 -13.83 -2.05
C LYS A 40 16.05 -14.90 -1.00
N ARG A 41 15.62 -14.54 0.21
CA ARG A 41 15.34 -15.51 1.28
C ARG A 41 14.05 -16.28 0.97
N PRO A 42 14.05 -17.62 1.03
CA PRO A 42 12.86 -18.42 0.75
C PRO A 42 11.93 -18.51 1.97
N GLY A 43 10.66 -18.87 1.70
CA GLY A 43 9.69 -19.28 2.70
C GLY A 43 9.50 -18.29 3.86
N VAL A 44 9.45 -18.80 5.08
CA VAL A 44 9.17 -18.03 6.30
C VAL A 44 10.20 -16.92 6.55
N ALA A 45 11.49 -17.17 6.27
CA ALA A 45 12.53 -16.15 6.45
C ALA A 45 12.38 -14.98 5.47
N GLY A 46 11.96 -15.29 4.23
CA GLY A 46 11.60 -14.28 3.24
C GLY A 46 10.40 -13.46 3.66
N LEU A 47 9.32 -14.13 4.10
CA LEU A 47 8.11 -13.46 4.59
C LEU A 47 8.43 -12.56 5.79
N GLY A 48 9.17 -13.04 6.78
CA GLY A 48 9.53 -12.23 7.95
C GLY A 48 10.28 -10.96 7.59
N PHE A 49 11.19 -11.01 6.61
CA PHE A 49 11.90 -9.82 6.14
C PHE A 49 10.96 -8.79 5.49
N VAL A 50 10.01 -9.26 4.68
CA VAL A 50 9.00 -8.37 4.06
C VAL A 50 8.08 -7.75 5.12
N LEU A 51 7.66 -8.52 6.12
CA LEU A 51 6.81 -8.00 7.21
C LEU A 51 7.52 -6.95 8.07
N LEU A 52 8.83 -7.09 8.28
CA LEU A 52 9.64 -6.05 8.95
C LEU A 52 9.63 -4.74 8.17
N GLY A 53 9.77 -4.81 6.84
CA GLY A 53 9.67 -3.64 5.96
C GLY A 53 8.28 -3.01 6.03
N LEU A 54 7.21 -3.82 5.88
CA LEU A 54 5.83 -3.34 6.00
C LEU A 54 5.57 -2.60 7.32
N PHE A 55 6.04 -3.16 8.45
CA PHE A 55 5.90 -2.51 9.75
C PHE A 55 6.70 -1.19 9.82
N GLY A 56 7.89 -1.17 9.24
CA GLY A 56 8.73 0.03 9.13
C GLY A 56 8.03 1.17 8.40
N GLU A 57 7.52 0.93 7.19
CA GLU A 57 6.90 1.99 6.37
C GLU A 57 5.58 2.49 6.96
N VAL A 58 4.81 1.63 7.64
CA VAL A 58 3.65 2.10 8.43
C VAL A 58 4.09 2.98 9.61
N GLY A 59 5.24 2.69 10.22
CA GLY A 59 5.87 3.56 11.22
C GLY A 59 6.35 4.90 10.64
N SER A 60 6.82 4.90 9.40
CA SER A 60 7.18 6.12 8.66
C SER A 60 5.95 7.00 8.40
N LEU A 61 4.81 6.43 7.97
CA LEU A 61 3.53 7.15 7.85
C LEU A 61 3.13 7.86 9.15
N LEU A 62 3.20 7.16 10.28
CA LEU A 62 2.91 7.74 11.60
C LEU A 62 3.91 8.86 11.95
N SER A 63 5.17 8.70 11.56
CA SER A 63 6.20 9.71 11.78
C SER A 63 5.94 10.98 10.97
N GLU A 64 5.54 10.86 9.71
CA GLU A 64 5.16 12.00 8.85
C GLU A 64 3.93 12.72 9.38
N LEU A 65 2.89 11.99 9.80
CA LEU A 65 1.72 12.61 10.44
C LEU A 65 2.12 13.40 11.69
N LYS A 66 2.95 12.80 12.56
CA LYS A 66 3.43 13.46 13.78
C LYS A 66 4.24 14.73 13.47
N LYS A 67 5.15 14.67 12.48
CA LYS A 67 5.93 15.85 12.03
C LYS A 67 4.98 16.96 11.56
N LYS A 68 3.98 16.63 10.75
CA LYS A 68 2.98 17.60 10.27
C LYS A 68 2.20 18.26 11.40
N GLN A 69 1.82 17.49 12.42
CA GLN A 69 1.12 18.00 13.60
C GLN A 69 2.03 18.89 14.48
N ARG A 70 3.33 18.59 14.56
CA ARG A 70 4.31 19.31 15.39
C ARG A 70 4.84 20.59 14.73
N ASP A 71 5.35 20.47 13.51
CA ASP A 71 6.25 21.45 12.91
C ASP A 71 5.55 22.39 11.89
N ARG A 72 4.25 22.16 11.63
CA ARG A 72 3.49 22.85 10.56
C ARG A 72 4.24 22.90 9.23
N ASP A 73 4.90 21.79 8.88
CA ASP A 73 5.66 21.64 7.63
C ASP A 73 4.88 22.13 6.41
N SER A 74 5.63 22.54 5.38
CA SER A 74 5.02 22.97 4.13
C SER A 74 4.07 21.88 3.61
N TYR A 75 2.94 22.34 3.10
CA TYR A 75 1.87 21.47 2.65
C TYR A 75 2.34 20.46 1.59
N VAL A 76 3.18 20.93 0.65
CA VAL A 76 3.71 20.13 -0.45
C VAL A 76 4.68 19.06 0.05
N ALA A 77 5.60 19.41 0.96
CA ALA A 77 6.56 18.45 1.50
C ALA A 77 5.85 17.29 2.25
N TYR A 78 4.85 17.62 3.07
CA TYR A 78 4.04 16.59 3.74
C TYR A 78 3.27 15.72 2.75
N ARG A 79 2.70 16.33 1.70
CA ARG A 79 1.98 15.59 0.65
C ARG A 79 2.88 14.57 -0.01
N ASP A 80 4.04 15.01 -0.47
CA ASP A 80 4.93 14.14 -1.23
C ASP A 80 5.50 13.02 -0.36
N ALA A 81 5.87 13.32 0.89
CA ALA A 81 6.31 12.32 1.85
C ALA A 81 5.22 11.26 2.11
N VAL A 82 3.99 11.66 2.44
CA VAL A 82 2.91 10.70 2.74
C VAL A 82 2.60 9.80 1.53
N ILE A 83 2.55 10.35 0.31
CA ILE A 83 2.28 9.54 -0.89
C ILE A 83 3.42 8.54 -1.14
N GLU A 84 4.67 8.95 -0.93
CA GLU A 84 5.82 8.06 -1.02
C GLU A 84 5.72 6.91 -0.02
N GLU A 85 5.43 7.20 1.24
CA GLU A 85 5.29 6.19 2.30
C GLU A 85 4.11 5.23 2.05
N PHE A 86 2.97 5.72 1.56
CA PHE A 86 1.87 4.85 1.12
C PHE A 86 2.30 3.92 -0.03
N GLY A 87 3.11 4.42 -0.96
CA GLY A 87 3.67 3.64 -2.06
C GLY A 87 4.59 2.52 -1.57
N ASP A 88 5.43 2.82 -0.58
CA ASP A 88 6.35 1.83 0.00
C ASP A 88 5.59 0.80 0.86
N VAL A 89 4.53 1.21 1.58
CA VAL A 89 3.59 0.28 2.24
C VAL A 89 2.92 -0.65 1.24
N LEU A 90 2.43 -0.13 0.10
CA LEU A 90 1.84 -0.95 -0.97
C LEU A 90 2.85 -1.97 -1.51
N TRP A 91 4.10 -1.57 -1.70
CA TRP A 91 5.16 -2.44 -2.21
C TRP A 91 5.43 -3.62 -1.29
N TYR A 92 5.59 -3.37 0.02
CA TYR A 92 5.80 -4.45 0.99
C TYR A 92 4.54 -5.30 1.18
N PHE A 93 3.36 -4.69 1.18
CA PHE A 93 2.09 -5.43 1.26
C PHE A 93 1.92 -6.39 0.07
N ALA A 94 2.18 -5.93 -1.15
CA ALA A 94 2.12 -6.76 -2.36
C ALA A 94 3.09 -7.96 -2.29
N ASN A 95 4.32 -7.72 -1.82
CA ASN A 95 5.32 -8.78 -1.60
C ASN A 95 4.95 -9.75 -0.49
N ALA A 96 4.22 -9.30 0.54
CA ALA A 96 3.72 -10.17 1.60
C ALA A 96 2.59 -11.07 1.07
N ALA A 97 1.65 -10.51 0.30
CA ALA A 97 0.58 -11.24 -0.36
C ALA A 97 1.12 -12.30 -1.34
N LEU A 98 2.13 -11.97 -2.14
CA LEU A 98 2.81 -12.95 -3.03
C LEU A 98 3.36 -14.14 -2.25
N ARG A 99 4.03 -13.88 -1.15
CA ARG A 99 4.60 -14.94 -0.28
C ARG A 99 3.54 -15.73 0.47
N ALA A 100 2.35 -15.18 0.62
CA ALA A 100 1.15 -15.87 1.08
C ALA A 100 0.40 -16.62 -0.05
N ASN A 101 0.89 -16.53 -1.29
CA ASN A 101 0.26 -17.08 -2.50
C ASN A 101 -1.15 -16.50 -2.77
N LEU A 102 -1.29 -15.19 -2.57
CA LEU A 102 -2.50 -14.42 -2.82
C LEU A 102 -2.23 -13.30 -3.83
N SER A 103 -3.11 -13.18 -4.83
CA SER A 103 -3.11 -12.01 -5.70
C SER A 103 -3.74 -10.80 -5.01
N LEU A 104 -3.34 -9.58 -5.37
CA LEU A 104 -3.96 -8.38 -4.83
C LEU A 104 -5.43 -8.29 -5.25
N SER A 105 -5.78 -8.69 -6.48
CA SER A 105 -7.18 -8.76 -6.93
C SER A 105 -8.02 -9.75 -6.11
N ALA A 106 -7.45 -10.88 -5.66
CA ALA A 106 -8.16 -11.83 -4.81
C ALA A 106 -8.43 -11.25 -3.41
N ILE A 107 -7.47 -10.51 -2.85
CA ILE A 107 -7.66 -9.79 -1.59
C ILE A 107 -8.71 -8.68 -1.77
N ALA A 108 -8.65 -7.91 -2.85
CA ALA A 108 -9.58 -6.83 -3.16
C ALA A 108 -11.04 -7.30 -3.25
N LYS A 109 -11.30 -8.49 -3.83
CA LYS A 109 -12.65 -9.08 -3.86
C LYS A 109 -13.25 -9.35 -2.48
N LEU A 110 -12.41 -9.56 -1.48
CA LEU A 110 -12.85 -9.79 -0.10
C LEU A 110 -13.01 -8.49 0.70
N VAL A 111 -12.48 -7.36 0.22
CA VAL A 111 -12.54 -6.06 0.92
C VAL A 111 -13.97 -5.65 1.32
N PRO A 112 -15.00 -5.74 0.46
CA PRO A 112 -16.36 -5.31 0.81
C PRO A 112 -17.02 -6.10 1.95
N ALA A 113 -16.49 -7.28 2.28
CA ALA A 113 -17.12 -8.21 3.23
C ALA A 113 -16.89 -7.81 4.71
N ASP A 114 -17.68 -6.87 5.20
CA ASP A 114 -17.89 -6.55 6.63
C ASP A 114 -16.65 -6.04 7.42
N LEU A 115 -16.71 -4.76 7.78
CA LEU A 115 -16.00 -4.16 8.92
C LEU A 115 -17.03 -3.37 9.73
N ALA A 116 -17.19 -3.71 11.00
CA ALA A 116 -17.93 -2.86 11.92
C ALA A 116 -17.32 -1.43 11.92
N ASN A 117 -18.12 -0.43 11.55
CA ASN A 117 -17.79 1.01 11.52
C ASN A 117 -16.93 1.52 10.34
N TRP A 118 -16.85 0.80 9.22
CA TRP A 118 -16.31 1.36 7.96
C TRP A 118 -17.14 0.90 6.77
N GLU A 119 -17.44 1.83 5.87
CA GLU A 119 -18.14 1.58 4.63
C GLU A 119 -17.11 1.60 3.49
N TYR A 120 -17.03 0.52 2.73
CA TYR A 120 -16.17 0.46 1.55
C TYR A 120 -16.82 1.28 0.43
N HIS A 121 -16.06 2.20 -0.15
CA HIS A 121 -16.57 3.11 -1.19
C HIS A 121 -16.07 2.76 -2.61
N GLY A 122 -15.14 1.80 -2.75
CA GLY A 122 -14.65 1.35 -4.06
C GLY A 122 -15.65 0.47 -4.81
N ARG A 123 -15.28 0.07 -6.03
CA ARG A 123 -16.07 -0.81 -6.89
C ARG A 123 -16.00 -2.26 -6.39
N GLU A 124 -17.13 -2.95 -6.36
CA GLU A 124 -17.16 -4.39 -6.15
C GLU A 124 -16.35 -5.13 -7.23
N GLY A 125 -15.47 -6.05 -6.81
CA GLY A 125 -14.60 -6.75 -7.73
C GLY A 125 -13.47 -5.90 -8.32
N ALA A 126 -13.05 -4.85 -7.62
CA ALA A 126 -11.93 -3.97 -8.01
C ALA A 126 -10.72 -4.74 -8.56
N SER A 127 -10.25 -4.34 -9.74
CA SER A 127 -9.08 -4.92 -10.41
C SER A 127 -7.94 -3.92 -10.61
N THR A 128 -8.21 -2.63 -10.46
CA THR A 128 -7.21 -1.53 -10.53
C THR A 128 -7.17 -0.74 -9.22
N PHE A 129 -6.12 0.07 -8.99
CA PHE A 129 -6.07 0.94 -7.81
C PHE A 129 -7.14 2.04 -7.84
N VAL A 130 -7.48 2.56 -9.02
CA VAL A 130 -8.61 3.50 -9.17
C VAL A 130 -9.92 2.85 -8.74
N ASP A 131 -10.15 1.57 -9.00
CA ASP A 131 -11.37 0.89 -8.57
C ASP A 131 -11.47 0.76 -7.04
N LEU A 132 -10.36 0.85 -6.29
CA LEU A 132 -10.37 0.70 -4.83
C LEU A 132 -10.93 1.90 -4.08
N GLN A 133 -10.95 3.08 -4.71
CA GLN A 133 -11.31 4.34 -4.06
C GLN A 133 -12.29 5.11 -4.96
N THR A 134 -13.23 5.85 -4.36
CA THR A 134 -14.01 6.82 -5.14
C THR A 134 -13.12 7.97 -5.57
N THR A 135 -13.21 8.40 -6.83
CA THR A 135 -12.57 9.62 -7.32
C THR A 135 -12.96 10.80 -6.44
N LYS A 136 -12.02 11.32 -5.65
CA LYS A 136 -12.25 12.53 -4.86
C LYS A 136 -12.05 13.75 -5.75
N ALA A 137 -13.11 14.54 -5.89
CA ALA A 137 -13.04 15.84 -6.54
C ALA A 137 -12.02 16.75 -5.84
N GLU A 138 -11.35 17.56 -6.66
CA GLU A 138 -10.41 18.65 -6.32
C GLU A 138 -10.21 18.90 -4.82
N PHE A 139 -9.10 18.42 -4.24
CA PHE A 139 -8.64 18.98 -2.97
C PHE A 139 -7.12 18.98 -2.84
N SER A 140 -6.64 19.97 -2.08
CA SER A 140 -5.30 20.51 -2.14
C SER A 140 -4.18 19.54 -1.72
N GLY A 141 -4.46 18.32 -1.18
CA GLY A 141 -3.53 17.29 -0.63
C GLY A 141 -3.89 16.73 0.78
N PRO A 142 -2.98 16.06 1.51
CA PRO A 142 -3.40 15.15 2.57
C PRO A 142 -3.79 15.81 3.89
N ARG A 143 -4.84 15.26 4.51
CA ARG A 143 -5.35 15.70 5.82
C ARG A 143 -4.47 15.17 6.95
N SER A 144 -4.46 15.89 8.07
CA SER A 144 -3.78 15.51 9.32
C SER A 144 -4.74 15.52 10.52
N THR A 145 -6.03 15.26 10.25
CA THR A 145 -7.08 15.28 11.27
C THR A 145 -6.97 14.11 12.24
N MET A 146 -7.64 14.21 13.39
CA MET A 146 -7.76 13.09 14.35
C MET A 146 -8.37 11.81 13.72
N ARG A 147 -9.18 11.96 12.67
CA ARG A 147 -9.72 10.80 11.93
C ARG A 147 -8.61 10.08 11.15
N VAL A 148 -7.72 10.81 10.48
CA VAL A 148 -6.54 10.24 9.79
C VAL A 148 -5.63 9.53 10.78
N GLU A 149 -5.36 10.16 11.92
CA GLU A 149 -4.56 9.57 12.99
C GLU A 149 -5.13 8.22 13.45
N ARG A 150 -6.44 8.16 13.73
CA ARG A 150 -7.11 6.92 14.12
C ARG A 150 -7.00 5.83 13.04
N ARG A 151 -7.10 6.18 11.75
CA ARG A 151 -6.95 5.20 10.67
C ARG A 151 -5.53 4.66 10.54
N LEU A 152 -4.52 5.54 10.62
CA LEU A 152 -3.12 5.11 10.59
C LEU A 152 -2.75 4.27 11.82
N LEU A 153 -3.27 4.61 13.00
CA LEU A 153 -3.12 3.77 14.20
C LEU A 153 -3.81 2.40 14.04
N ALA A 154 -5.00 2.36 13.42
CA ALA A 154 -5.68 1.10 13.13
C ALA A 154 -4.87 0.23 12.15
N LEU A 155 -4.32 0.82 11.08
CA LEU A 155 -3.43 0.14 10.15
C LEU A 155 -2.19 -0.42 10.87
N ALA A 156 -1.51 0.40 11.67
CA ALA A 156 -0.36 -0.02 12.46
C ALA A 156 -0.71 -1.16 13.43
N GLY A 157 -1.87 -1.09 14.09
CA GLY A 157 -2.36 -2.14 14.97
C GLY A 157 -2.57 -3.47 14.25
N LYS A 158 -3.17 -3.46 13.05
CA LYS A 158 -3.38 -4.67 12.24
C LYS A 158 -2.07 -5.27 11.75
N VAL A 159 -1.11 -4.46 11.31
CA VAL A 159 0.23 -4.92 10.93
C VAL A 159 0.98 -5.47 12.16
N GLY A 160 0.84 -4.84 13.32
CA GLY A 160 1.39 -5.34 14.59
C GLY A 160 0.83 -6.70 15.00
N GLN A 161 -0.48 -6.92 14.86
CA GLN A 161 -1.12 -8.21 15.11
C GLN A 161 -0.61 -9.30 14.14
N LEU A 162 -0.42 -8.96 12.87
CA LEU A 162 0.21 -9.87 11.90
C LEU A 162 1.65 -10.24 12.34
N MET A 163 2.44 -9.27 12.77
CA MET A 163 3.80 -9.48 13.29
C MET A 163 3.82 -10.40 14.52
N GLU A 164 2.91 -10.17 15.47
CA GLU A 164 2.77 -11.01 16.66
C GLU A 164 2.42 -12.47 16.28
N ASN A 165 1.43 -12.65 15.41
CA ASN A 165 1.02 -13.97 14.93
C ASN A 165 2.16 -14.68 14.16
N PHE A 166 2.98 -13.93 13.43
CA PHE A 166 4.13 -14.44 12.71
C PHE A 166 5.23 -14.90 13.68
N SER A 167 5.57 -14.07 14.66
CA SER A 167 6.56 -14.39 15.70
C SER A 167 6.17 -15.66 16.48
N ASN A 168 4.88 -15.79 16.78
CA ASN A 168 4.32 -16.97 17.46
C ASN A 168 4.14 -18.20 16.56
N LYS A 169 4.67 -18.19 15.31
CA LYS A 169 4.63 -19.29 14.33
C LYS A 169 3.21 -19.79 13.99
N LYS A 170 2.16 -18.98 14.23
CA LYS A 170 0.77 -19.39 13.99
C LYS A 170 0.45 -19.67 12.52
N PHE A 171 1.25 -19.12 11.59
CA PHE A 171 1.05 -19.28 10.14
C PHE A 171 1.68 -20.52 9.52
N LYS A 172 2.52 -21.29 10.25
CA LYS A 172 3.06 -22.55 9.72
C LYS A 172 1.98 -23.62 9.48
N LEU A 173 0.79 -23.45 10.08
CA LEU A 173 -0.31 -24.42 10.06
C LEU A 173 -1.65 -23.84 9.57
N ASN A 174 -1.75 -22.52 9.38
CA ASN A 174 -3.02 -21.86 9.08
C ASN A 174 -2.83 -20.72 8.06
N ARG A 175 -2.89 -21.07 6.77
CA ARG A 175 -2.80 -20.10 5.66
C ARG A 175 -4.01 -19.16 5.64
N ASP A 176 -5.19 -19.64 6.03
CA ASP A 176 -6.42 -18.84 6.06
C ASP A 176 -6.31 -17.68 7.05
N ALA A 177 -5.66 -17.90 8.19
CA ALA A 177 -5.37 -16.83 9.15
C ALA A 177 -4.45 -15.75 8.56
N LEU A 178 -3.45 -16.12 7.76
CA LEU A 178 -2.60 -15.12 7.08
C LEU A 178 -3.41 -14.33 6.05
N SER A 179 -4.22 -15.02 5.24
CA SER A 179 -5.12 -14.39 4.26
C SER A 179 -6.08 -13.40 4.92
N ALA A 180 -6.71 -13.78 6.03
CA ALA A 180 -7.61 -12.92 6.78
C ALA A 180 -6.90 -11.66 7.32
N ASN A 181 -5.69 -11.81 7.87
CA ASN A 181 -4.89 -10.66 8.33
C ASN A 181 -4.54 -9.72 7.16
N LEU A 182 -4.19 -10.26 5.99
CA LEU A 182 -3.85 -9.45 4.81
C LEU A 182 -5.08 -8.68 4.30
N VAL A 183 -6.27 -9.29 4.27
CA VAL A 183 -7.53 -8.61 3.94
C VAL A 183 -7.79 -7.45 4.91
N GLU A 184 -7.65 -7.70 6.21
CA GLU A 184 -7.86 -6.69 7.24
C GLU A 184 -6.87 -5.52 7.16
N ILE A 185 -5.60 -5.80 6.86
CA ILE A 185 -4.59 -4.77 6.63
C ILE A 185 -4.93 -3.98 5.37
N PHE A 186 -5.37 -4.63 4.29
CA PHE A 186 -5.70 -3.94 3.06
C PHE A 186 -6.91 -3.01 3.22
N ARG A 187 -7.93 -3.43 3.95
CA ARG A 187 -9.06 -2.57 4.33
C ARG A 187 -8.60 -1.35 5.14
N ALA A 188 -7.75 -1.57 6.14
CA ALA A 188 -7.22 -0.47 6.95
C ALA A 188 -6.35 0.49 6.12
N LEU A 189 -5.60 -0.03 5.15
CA LEU A 189 -4.78 0.76 4.23
C LEU A 189 -5.65 1.65 3.33
N ILE A 190 -6.68 1.08 2.70
CA ILE A 190 -7.64 1.83 1.87
C ILE A 190 -8.33 2.90 2.71
N ALA A 191 -8.84 2.55 3.89
CA ALA A 191 -9.52 3.50 4.77
C ALA A 191 -8.59 4.64 5.24
N ALA A 192 -7.31 4.34 5.49
CA ALA A 192 -6.32 5.35 5.85
C ALA A 192 -5.99 6.27 4.67
N ALA A 193 -5.81 5.72 3.47
CA ALA A 193 -5.56 6.50 2.26
C ALA A 193 -6.76 7.40 1.94
N ASP A 194 -7.98 6.87 2.01
CA ASP A 194 -9.21 7.63 1.83
C ASP A 194 -9.29 8.77 2.84
N ASP A 195 -9.23 8.50 4.15
CA ASP A 195 -9.38 9.57 5.15
C ASP A 195 -8.23 10.60 5.10
N ALA A 196 -7.05 10.18 4.66
CA ALA A 196 -5.89 11.05 4.44
C ALA A 196 -5.98 11.86 3.13
N ASP A 197 -6.97 11.64 2.27
CA ASP A 197 -7.06 12.19 0.91
C ASP A 197 -5.81 11.86 0.05
N VAL A 198 -5.36 10.60 0.13
CA VAL A 198 -4.25 10.06 -0.66
C VAL A 198 -4.77 9.08 -1.71
N SER A 199 -4.34 9.28 -2.95
CA SER A 199 -4.63 8.35 -4.06
C SER A 199 -3.65 7.17 -4.01
N LEU A 200 -4.18 5.95 -3.87
CA LEU A 200 -3.39 4.72 -3.97
C LEU A 200 -2.88 4.50 -5.39
N GLU A 201 -3.62 4.95 -6.41
CA GLU A 201 -3.14 4.97 -7.81
C GLU A 201 -1.88 5.85 -7.93
N GLU A 202 -1.89 7.06 -7.37
CA GLU A 202 -0.73 7.95 -7.40
C GLU A 202 0.45 7.35 -6.61
N ALA A 203 0.18 6.79 -5.43
CA ALA A 203 1.19 6.13 -4.60
C ALA A 203 1.85 4.95 -5.34
N ALA A 204 1.06 4.08 -5.96
CA ALA A 204 1.56 2.96 -6.78
C ALA A 204 2.39 3.46 -7.97
N CYS A 205 1.92 4.49 -8.69
CA CYS A 205 2.66 5.08 -9.81
C CYS A 205 4.01 5.65 -9.40
N ARG A 206 4.06 6.42 -8.29
CA ARG A 206 5.30 7.00 -7.78
C ARG A 206 6.28 5.91 -7.32
N ASN A 207 5.77 4.87 -6.66
CA ASN A 207 6.60 3.74 -6.25
C ASN A 207 7.18 2.99 -7.47
N ILE A 208 6.40 2.78 -8.54
CA ILE A 208 6.91 2.20 -9.80
C ILE A 208 8.06 3.03 -10.38
N ALA A 209 7.86 4.35 -10.46
CA ALA A 209 8.85 5.25 -11.02
C ALA A 209 10.13 5.30 -10.17
N LYS A 210 10.00 5.37 -8.84
CA LYS A 210 11.10 5.35 -7.87
C LYS A 210 11.95 4.10 -8.04
N ALA A 211 11.35 2.91 -8.07
CA ALA A 211 12.13 1.67 -8.13
C ALA A 211 12.82 1.46 -9.48
N SER A 212 12.27 2.04 -10.55
CA SER A 212 12.86 1.96 -11.89
C SER A 212 14.01 2.95 -12.09
N ALA A 213 13.93 4.14 -11.48
CA ALA A 213 15.01 5.13 -11.46
C ALA A 213 16.22 4.66 -10.64
N ALA A 214 16.02 3.76 -9.67
CA ALA A 214 17.08 3.22 -8.83
C ALA A 214 18.05 2.26 -9.56
N GLY A 215 17.73 1.85 -10.80
CA GLY A 215 18.52 0.89 -11.58
C GLY A 215 18.59 -0.52 -10.94
N PRO A 216 18.91 -1.57 -11.72
CA PRO A 216 19.20 -2.90 -11.17
C PRO A 216 20.39 -2.87 -10.20
#